data_AF-A0A4Y1WPM2-F1
#
_entry.id   AF-A0A4Y1WPM2-F1
#
_cell.length_a   1.000
_cell.length_b   1.000
_cell.length_c   1.000
_cell.angle_alpha   90.00
_cell.angle_beta   90.00
_cell.angle_gamma   90.00
#
_symmetry.space_group_name_H-M   'P 1'
#
loop_
_entity.id
_entity.type
_entity.pdbx_description
1 polymer ?
#
loop_
_entity_poly.entity_id
_entity_poly.type
_entity_poly.pdbx_seq_one_letter_code
_entity_poly.pdbx_strand_id
1 'polypeptide(L)'
;MKHTTLFRSILPLCIAGTALFFAACDDNEETEEIGSLLFESKNVTLALDETVQLRVRLYRPGSTENTWYDTTANPYNLQWSSGDPSVASVDAQGRLTGHAIGSTVIRCAMPDNSVHATTRVTVHDGTGESLAAELSRPFDDALVYSRSVYLQRNTIMQSFDVETDGTLWYLQLGGNDPELLYVLRGAPNESPKDYMMLRWFGHGTNFAVEEQGAERYIWIGSNGNKLSDGSYSQSNTVSRLKYSPDKNRKLDLCGGDTFFIKDKWNVHPAIDTDNDILCITASTTGVRDFIFYRLSDALATPLSKVTLRTQTYGGEDADSPQKTETRTIEAHDLTSIAPLGSFTISVPGKDNLSQYDFQGFDVQDGLLYFYEGEAAGKQPKSIAFVTVLDISGNIVVPRTQVGAINDVNALVEAGICSSDSNGYIEAEGIKMKHDRLYIGFATHGPGAKRWANVFRY
;
A
#
# COMPACT_ATOMS: atom_id res chain seq x y z
N MET A 1 -36.49 84.05 52.89
CA MET A 1 -35.76 84.74 51.80
C MET A 1 -36.03 83.94 50.53
N LYS A 2 -37.05 84.33 49.76
CA LYS A 2 -37.00 85.22 48.58
C LYS A 2 -36.12 84.67 47.45
N HIS A 3 -36.79 84.25 46.37
CA HIS A 3 -36.51 84.42 44.93
C HIS A 3 -35.10 83.99 44.43
N THR A 4 -34.89 83.44 43.23
CA THR A 4 -35.51 83.77 41.95
C THR A 4 -35.10 82.71 40.91
N THR A 5 -36.04 82.37 40.04
CA THR A 5 -35.87 81.70 38.74
C THR A 5 -35.10 82.61 37.77
N LEU A 6 -34.27 82.04 36.88
CA LEU A 6 -34.08 82.63 35.55
C LEU A 6 -33.94 81.53 34.49
N PHE A 7 -34.98 81.45 33.66
CA PHE A 7 -35.01 80.81 32.36
C PHE A 7 -34.13 81.59 31.38
N ARG A 8 -33.40 80.88 30.50
CA ARG A 8 -33.30 81.27 29.08
C ARG A 8 -33.22 80.02 28.20
N SER A 9 -34.14 80.00 27.26
CA SER A 9 -34.42 79.07 26.17
C SER A 9 -33.38 79.14 25.04
N ILE A 10 -33.16 78.04 24.30
CA ILE A 10 -33.52 77.83 22.86
C ILE A 10 -32.86 76.53 22.32
N LEU A 11 -33.73 75.70 21.71
CA LEU A 11 -33.66 74.58 20.73
C LEU A 11 -32.36 73.83 20.33
N PRO A 12 -32.50 72.57 19.86
CA PRO A 12 -31.43 71.58 19.69
C PRO A 12 -30.79 71.62 18.29
N LEU A 13 -29.55 71.14 18.21
CA LEU A 13 -28.89 70.78 16.96
C LEU A 13 -28.60 69.28 16.97
N CYS A 14 -29.39 68.51 16.23
CA CYS A 14 -29.07 67.13 15.91
C CYS A 14 -27.90 67.12 14.91
N ILE A 15 -26.77 66.51 15.30
CA ILE A 15 -25.73 66.08 14.35
C ILE A 15 -25.46 64.61 14.63
N ALA A 16 -25.65 63.81 13.59
CA ALA A 16 -25.40 62.38 13.53
C ALA A 16 -23.93 62.08 13.16
N GLY A 17 -23.46 60.90 13.55
CA GLY A 17 -22.19 60.29 13.11
C GLY A 17 -21.01 60.62 14.04
N THR A 18 -20.18 59.69 14.49
CA THR A 18 -19.90 58.33 14.02
C THR A 18 -19.22 57.61 15.20
N ALA A 19 -19.67 56.41 15.55
CA ALA A 19 -18.99 55.58 16.55
C ALA A 19 -17.70 55.02 15.95
N LEU A 20 -16.56 55.43 16.48
CA LEU A 20 -15.26 54.83 16.20
C LEU A 20 -15.23 53.44 16.87
N PHE A 21 -15.45 52.40 16.07
CA PHE A 21 -15.06 51.04 16.44
C PHE A 21 -13.54 50.96 16.37
N PHE A 22 -12.90 50.79 17.53
CA PHE A 22 -11.54 50.24 17.56
C PHE A 22 -11.66 48.76 17.19
N ALA A 23 -11.31 48.43 15.94
CA ALA A 23 -10.97 47.07 15.59
C ALA A 23 -9.67 46.73 16.33
N ALA A 24 -9.77 45.88 17.36
CA ALA A 24 -8.63 45.12 17.81
C ALA A 24 -8.24 44.21 16.64
N CYS A 25 -7.07 44.45 16.06
CA CYS A 25 -6.42 43.49 15.18
C CYS A 25 -6.03 42.32 16.09
N ASP A 26 -6.86 41.29 16.10
CA ASP A 26 -6.50 39.99 16.64
C ASP A 26 -5.61 39.36 15.56
N ASP A 27 -4.31 39.62 15.64
CA ASP A 27 -3.31 38.91 14.85
C ASP A 27 -3.21 37.48 15.43
N ASN A 28 -4.26 36.68 15.23
CA ASN A 28 -4.12 35.24 15.21
C ASN A 28 -3.37 34.92 13.91
N GLU A 29 -2.03 34.97 13.97
CA GLU A 29 -1.24 34.11 13.12
C GLU A 29 -1.71 32.68 13.42
N GLU A 30 -2.63 32.16 12.59
CA GLU A 30 -2.84 30.73 12.52
C GLU A 30 -1.46 30.12 12.24
N THR A 31 -0.84 29.55 13.27
CA THR A 31 0.39 28.78 13.10
C THR A 31 0.04 27.66 12.15
N GLU A 32 0.51 27.75 10.90
CA GLU A 32 0.30 26.71 9.90
C GLU A 32 0.88 25.39 10.42
N GLU A 33 0.02 24.53 10.93
CA GLU A 33 0.42 23.23 11.45
C GLU A 33 0.92 22.35 10.29
N ILE A 34 2.18 21.96 10.35
CA ILE A 34 2.74 20.97 9.43
C ILE A 34 2.31 19.61 9.95
N GLY A 35 1.50 18.89 9.18
CA GLY A 35 0.99 17.57 9.55
C GLY A 35 1.95 16.43 9.17
N SER A 36 2.73 16.58 8.10
CA SER A 36 3.80 15.62 7.79
C SER A 36 4.88 16.17 6.86
N LEU A 37 6.05 15.53 6.91
CA LEU A 37 7.12 15.66 5.93
C LEU A 37 7.14 14.41 5.05
N LEU A 38 7.38 14.55 3.75
CA LEU A 38 7.53 13.41 2.84
C LEU A 38 8.70 13.63 1.90
N PHE A 39 9.70 12.76 1.96
CA PHE A 39 10.76 12.75 0.96
C PHE A 39 10.21 12.49 -0.44
N GLU A 40 10.81 13.12 -1.44
CA GLU A 40 10.54 12.82 -2.85
C GLU A 40 10.72 11.33 -3.16
N SER A 41 11.80 10.76 -2.64
CA SER A 41 12.06 9.33 -2.68
C SER A 41 12.46 8.88 -1.29
N LYS A 42 11.84 7.84 -0.75
CA LYS A 42 12.32 7.23 0.50
C LYS A 42 13.43 6.20 0.27
N ASN A 43 13.81 5.93 -0.98
CA ASN A 43 15.04 5.22 -1.34
C ASN A 43 15.89 6.05 -2.31
N VAL A 44 17.09 6.44 -1.90
CA VAL A 44 18.02 7.17 -2.74
C VAL A 44 19.24 6.31 -2.98
N THR A 45 19.49 6.00 -4.24
CA THR A 45 20.65 5.24 -4.66
C THR A 45 21.69 6.21 -5.21
N LEU A 46 22.92 6.10 -4.72
CA LEU A 46 24.04 6.94 -5.12
C LEU A 46 25.22 6.07 -5.56
N ALA A 47 25.84 6.41 -6.67
CA ALA A 47 27.21 5.95 -6.90
C ALA A 47 28.15 6.57 -5.85
N LEU A 48 29.28 5.92 -5.60
CA LEU A 48 30.32 6.45 -4.74
C LEU A 48 30.70 7.88 -5.15
N ASP A 49 30.80 8.79 -4.17
CA ASP A 49 31.04 10.24 -4.33
C ASP A 49 29.93 11.02 -5.06
N GLU A 50 28.84 10.37 -5.47
CA GLU A 50 27.70 11.05 -6.07
C GLU A 50 27.01 11.95 -5.05
N THR A 51 26.49 13.06 -5.53
CA THR A 51 25.75 14.02 -4.73
C THR A 51 24.38 14.31 -5.34
N VAL A 52 23.33 14.21 -4.55
CA VAL A 52 21.95 14.47 -4.94
C VAL A 52 21.30 15.46 -3.97
N GLN A 53 20.46 16.35 -4.51
CA GLN A 53 19.63 17.21 -3.68
C GLN A 53 18.38 16.45 -3.23
N LEU A 54 18.26 16.20 -1.93
CA LEU A 54 17.03 15.66 -1.39
C LEU A 54 15.95 16.75 -1.41
N ARG A 55 14.73 16.33 -1.74
CA ARG A 55 13.54 17.17 -1.70
C ARG A 55 12.53 16.57 -0.74
N VAL A 56 11.86 17.43 0.01
CA VAL A 56 10.81 17.05 0.96
C VAL A 56 9.57 17.88 0.64
N ARG A 57 8.39 17.27 0.70
CA ARG A 57 7.11 17.96 0.67
C ARG A 57 6.62 18.20 2.08
N LEU A 58 6.02 19.37 2.28
CA LEU A 58 5.23 19.68 3.47
C LEU A 58 3.77 19.34 3.20
N TYR A 59 3.17 18.59 4.11
CA TYR A 59 1.73 18.36 4.13
C TYR A 59 1.10 19.15 5.26
N ARG A 60 0.04 19.89 4.97
CA ARG A 60 -0.76 20.63 5.97
C ARG A 60 -2.16 20.00 6.07
N PRO A 61 -2.65 19.68 7.27
CA PRO A 61 -4.01 19.17 7.44
C PRO A 61 -5.04 20.12 6.82
N GLY A 62 -5.96 19.59 6.02
CA GLY A 62 -7.03 20.37 5.39
C GLY A 62 -6.62 21.18 4.15
N SER A 63 -5.35 21.17 3.75
CA SER A 63 -4.88 21.79 2.51
C SER A 63 -4.80 20.78 1.36
N THR A 64 -5.19 21.19 0.15
CA THR A 64 -4.89 20.43 -1.08
C THR A 64 -3.55 20.81 -1.70
N GLU A 65 -2.87 21.81 -1.15
CA GLU A 65 -1.54 22.24 -1.59
C GLU A 65 -0.44 21.52 -0.82
N ASN A 66 0.15 20.50 -1.45
CA ASN A 66 1.39 19.87 -1.01
C ASN A 66 2.55 20.53 -1.74
N THR A 67 3.27 21.42 -1.07
CA THR A 67 4.37 22.19 -1.67
C THR A 67 5.73 21.55 -1.40
N TRP A 68 6.62 21.68 -2.38
CA TRP A 68 8.03 21.36 -2.17
C TRP A 68 8.63 22.32 -1.16
N TYR A 69 9.36 21.78 -0.19
CA TYR A 69 10.04 22.56 0.81
C TYR A 69 11.21 23.32 0.20
N ASP A 70 11.28 24.62 0.46
CA ASP A 70 12.44 25.43 0.13
C ASP A 70 13.55 25.19 1.16
N THR A 71 14.43 24.23 0.86
CA THR A 71 15.58 23.88 1.71
C THR A 71 16.62 25.00 1.79
N THR A 72 16.60 25.95 0.85
CA THR A 72 17.54 27.07 0.85
C THR A 72 17.07 28.16 1.81
N ALA A 73 15.78 28.51 1.77
CA ALA A 73 15.20 29.47 2.71
C ALA A 73 15.01 28.88 4.11
N ASN A 74 14.77 27.56 4.21
CA ASN A 74 14.58 26.81 5.46
C ASN A 74 13.65 27.50 6.49
N PRO A 75 12.44 27.97 6.11
CA PRO A 75 11.61 28.84 6.96
C PRO A 75 11.15 28.19 8.27
N TYR A 76 11.13 26.86 8.33
CA TYR A 76 10.74 26.07 9.52
C TYR A 76 11.93 25.47 10.26
N ASN A 77 13.17 25.84 9.89
CA ASN A 77 14.41 25.32 10.48
C ASN A 77 14.46 23.78 10.52
N LEU A 78 14.05 23.12 9.43
CA LEU A 78 14.14 21.67 9.34
C LEU A 78 15.58 21.21 9.55
N GLN A 79 15.72 20.16 10.35
CA GLN A 79 16.99 19.58 10.73
C GLN A 79 17.25 18.29 9.97
N TRP A 80 18.43 18.21 9.38
CA TRP A 80 18.90 17.08 8.59
C TRP A 80 19.94 16.28 9.36
N SER A 81 19.89 14.96 9.26
CA SER A 81 20.82 14.07 9.94
C SER A 81 20.99 12.76 9.17
N SER A 82 22.16 12.13 9.29
CA SER A 82 22.44 10.79 8.79
C SER A 82 22.63 9.83 9.94
N GLY A 83 22.05 8.63 9.85
CA GLY A 83 22.24 7.54 10.82
C GLY A 83 23.67 6.99 10.81
N ASP A 84 24.32 7.01 9.65
CA ASP A 84 25.72 6.68 9.43
C ASP A 84 26.35 7.65 8.42
N PRO A 85 26.95 8.76 8.90
CA PRO A 85 27.65 9.73 8.06
C PRO A 85 28.87 9.16 7.32
N SER A 86 29.40 8.00 7.72
CA SER A 86 30.53 7.36 7.04
C SER A 86 30.12 6.64 5.75
N VAL A 87 28.85 6.25 5.63
CA VAL A 87 28.23 5.72 4.41
C VAL A 87 27.73 6.86 3.53
N ALA A 88 26.91 7.76 4.06
CA ALA A 88 26.45 8.95 3.35
C ALA A 88 26.15 10.10 4.31
N SER A 89 26.48 11.33 3.92
CA SER A 89 26.24 12.53 4.73
C SER A 89 25.25 13.48 4.05
N VAL A 90 24.43 14.17 4.83
CA VAL A 90 23.54 15.23 4.36
C VAL A 90 23.91 16.57 5.00
N ASP A 91 23.89 17.66 4.23
CA ASP A 91 24.10 19.01 4.76
C ASP A 91 22.80 19.67 5.26
N ALA A 92 22.91 20.90 5.78
CA ALA A 92 21.78 21.64 6.33
C ALA A 92 20.70 22.02 5.30
N GLN A 93 21.03 21.93 4.01
CA GLN A 93 20.15 22.22 2.88
C GLN A 93 19.60 20.94 2.24
N GLY A 94 19.85 19.76 2.83
CA GLY A 94 19.39 18.48 2.30
C GLY A 94 20.22 17.95 1.13
N ARG A 95 21.42 18.49 0.88
CA ARG A 95 22.33 17.95 -0.13
C ARG A 95 23.02 16.71 0.43
N LEU A 96 22.79 15.57 -0.21
CA LEU A 96 23.27 14.25 0.20
C LEU A 96 24.47 13.85 -0.64
N THR A 97 25.53 13.35 0.00
CA THR A 97 26.74 12.80 -0.65
C THR A 97 27.03 11.39 -0.14
N GLY A 98 27.29 10.45 -1.04
CA GLY A 98 27.71 9.08 -0.72
C GLY A 98 29.23 8.96 -0.55
N HIS A 99 29.69 8.27 0.49
CA HIS A 99 31.11 8.17 0.89
C HIS A 99 31.66 6.74 0.90
N ALA A 100 30.83 5.76 1.24
CA ALA A 100 31.24 4.36 1.30
C ALA A 100 30.08 3.44 0.93
N ILE A 101 30.40 2.32 0.27
CA ILE A 101 29.41 1.30 -0.11
C ILE A 101 28.67 0.81 1.14
N GLY A 102 27.35 0.82 1.09
CA GLY A 102 26.50 0.43 2.20
C GLY A 102 25.17 1.17 2.20
N SER A 103 24.40 1.01 3.26
CA SER A 103 23.12 1.71 3.42
C SER A 103 23.08 2.47 4.74
N THR A 104 22.44 3.64 4.72
CA THR A 104 22.20 4.50 5.88
C THR A 104 20.81 5.11 5.77
N VAL A 105 20.32 5.73 6.84
CA VAL A 105 19.04 6.46 6.82
C VAL A 105 19.32 7.94 7.01
N ILE A 106 18.76 8.76 6.12
CA ILE A 106 18.73 10.20 6.27
C ILE A 106 17.40 10.61 6.87
N ARG A 107 17.44 11.46 7.88
CA ARG A 107 16.27 11.97 8.58
C ARG A 107 16.18 13.48 8.42
N CYS A 108 14.99 13.97 8.07
CA CYS A 108 14.62 15.37 8.05
C CYS A 108 13.49 15.59 9.08
N ALA A 109 13.60 16.60 9.95
CA ALA A 109 12.63 16.80 11.03
C ALA A 109 12.45 18.24 11.45
N MET A 110 11.30 18.54 12.05
CA MET A 110 11.07 19.78 12.78
C MET A 110 12.03 19.87 14.00
N PRO A 111 12.44 21.08 14.42
CA PRO A 111 13.32 21.27 15.57
C PRO A 111 12.85 20.62 16.88
N ASP A 112 11.53 20.57 17.08
CA ASP A 112 10.88 19.98 18.26
C ASP A 112 10.59 18.48 18.09
N ASN A 113 10.96 17.90 16.94
CA ASN A 113 10.70 16.52 16.57
C ASN A 113 9.20 16.14 16.50
N SER A 114 8.29 17.12 16.42
CA SER A 114 6.86 16.88 16.25
C SER A 114 6.54 16.11 14.96
N VAL A 115 7.26 16.45 13.88
CA VAL A 115 7.15 15.83 12.57
C VAL A 115 8.53 15.50 12.05
N HIS A 116 8.68 14.30 11.48
CA HIS A 116 9.89 13.89 10.80
C HIS A 116 9.58 12.98 9.60
N ALA A 117 10.53 12.89 8.69
CA ALA A 117 10.57 11.93 7.61
C ALA A 117 11.95 11.29 7.56
N THR A 118 12.00 10.08 7.02
CA THR A 118 13.24 9.35 6.74
C THR A 118 13.27 8.93 5.28
N THR A 119 14.49 8.82 4.75
CA THR A 119 14.78 8.18 3.46
C THR A 119 16.01 7.30 3.64
N ARG A 120 15.93 6.07 3.15
CA ARG A 120 17.06 5.16 3.09
C ARG A 120 17.95 5.57 1.92
N VAL A 121 19.25 5.57 2.17
CA VAL A 121 20.28 5.86 1.19
C VAL A 121 21.13 4.62 1.03
N THR A 122 21.29 4.17 -0.21
CA THR A 122 22.21 3.08 -0.55
C THR A 122 23.29 3.63 -1.48
N VAL A 123 24.53 3.53 -1.03
CA VAL A 123 25.69 3.89 -1.82
C VAL A 123 26.25 2.61 -2.45
N HIS A 124 26.42 2.61 -3.76
CA HIS A 124 27.00 1.51 -4.50
C HIS A 124 28.26 1.96 -5.23
N ASP A 125 29.09 1.01 -5.64
CA ASP A 125 30.35 1.25 -6.36
C ASP A 125 30.16 1.71 -7.82
N GLY A 126 28.96 2.14 -8.22
CA GLY A 126 28.61 2.41 -9.61
C GLY A 126 28.44 1.16 -10.48
N THR A 127 28.66 -0.05 -9.93
CA THR A 127 28.40 -1.34 -10.59
C THR A 127 27.15 -2.05 -10.05
N GLY A 128 26.61 -1.57 -8.91
CA GLY A 128 25.30 -1.98 -8.39
C GLY A 128 24.22 -1.96 -9.49
N GLU A 129 23.64 -3.13 -9.72
CA GLU A 129 22.66 -3.32 -10.78
C GLU A 129 21.33 -2.65 -10.37
N SER A 130 20.65 -1.97 -11.30
CA SER A 130 19.32 -1.43 -11.01
C SER A 130 18.32 -2.55 -10.82
N LEU A 131 17.24 -2.33 -10.06
CA LEU A 131 16.14 -3.30 -9.94
C LEU A 131 15.64 -3.78 -11.30
N ALA A 132 15.61 -2.90 -12.31
CA ALA A 132 15.23 -3.27 -13.67
C ALA A 132 16.19 -4.32 -14.28
N ALA A 133 17.49 -4.17 -14.06
CA ALA A 133 18.46 -5.13 -14.55
C ALA A 133 18.46 -6.43 -13.71
N GLU A 134 18.27 -6.36 -12.38
CA GLU A 134 18.10 -7.55 -11.53
C GLU A 134 16.90 -8.39 -11.95
N LEU A 135 15.74 -7.76 -12.15
CA LEU A 135 14.52 -8.41 -12.63
C LEU A 135 14.69 -9.04 -14.01
N SER A 136 15.49 -8.43 -14.88
CA SER A 136 15.72 -8.90 -16.26
C SER A 136 16.66 -10.10 -16.34
N ARG A 137 17.34 -10.47 -15.25
CA ARG A 137 18.26 -11.60 -15.23
C ARG A 137 17.54 -12.92 -15.55
N PRO A 138 18.22 -13.86 -16.23
CA PRO A 138 17.69 -15.21 -16.39
C PRO A 138 17.57 -15.90 -15.03
N PHE A 139 16.91 -17.06 -15.03
CA PHE A 139 16.77 -17.86 -13.82
C PHE A 139 18.14 -18.19 -13.20
N ASP A 140 18.24 -17.98 -11.89
CA ASP A 140 19.32 -18.44 -11.03
C ASP A 140 18.68 -19.08 -9.79
N ASP A 141 19.17 -20.24 -9.37
CA ASP A 141 18.64 -20.95 -8.20
C ASP A 141 18.79 -20.10 -6.92
N ALA A 142 19.76 -19.18 -6.87
CA ALA A 142 19.94 -18.23 -5.77
C ALA A 142 18.76 -17.26 -5.57
N LEU A 143 17.91 -17.07 -6.60
CA LEU A 143 16.68 -16.27 -6.49
C LEU A 143 15.59 -17.00 -5.70
N VAL A 144 15.64 -18.33 -5.58
CA VAL A 144 14.54 -19.12 -5.04
C VAL A 144 14.50 -18.98 -3.52
N TYR A 145 13.51 -18.23 -3.02
CA TYR A 145 13.26 -18.09 -1.59
C TYR A 145 12.45 -19.27 -1.04
N SER A 146 11.39 -19.65 -1.75
CA SER A 146 10.53 -20.80 -1.41
C SER A 146 10.14 -21.56 -2.67
N ARG A 147 10.28 -22.89 -2.62
CA ARG A 147 10.18 -23.79 -3.76
C ARG A 147 9.01 -24.75 -3.59
N SER A 148 8.16 -24.81 -4.60
CA SER A 148 7.20 -25.87 -4.87
C SER A 148 6.35 -26.30 -3.67
N VAL A 149 5.86 -25.31 -2.92
CA VAL A 149 5.08 -25.54 -1.71
C VAL A 149 3.65 -25.91 -2.08
N TYR A 150 3.20 -27.09 -1.66
CA TYR A 150 1.79 -27.44 -1.69
C TYR A 150 1.09 -26.84 -0.47
N LEU A 151 0.10 -25.99 -0.70
CA LEU A 151 -0.68 -25.33 0.36
C LEU A 151 -1.83 -26.24 0.83
N GLN A 152 -2.89 -25.68 1.41
CA GLN A 152 -3.99 -26.45 2.02
C GLN A 152 -4.94 -27.08 1.00
N ARG A 153 -5.06 -26.48 -0.18
CA ARG A 153 -5.97 -26.90 -1.25
C ARG A 153 -5.19 -27.09 -2.55
N ASN A 154 -5.70 -27.94 -3.45
CA ASN A 154 -5.14 -28.07 -4.80
C ASN A 154 -5.62 -26.93 -5.72
N THR A 155 -5.35 -25.69 -5.32
CA THR A 155 -5.73 -24.48 -6.06
C THR A 155 -4.61 -23.45 -5.98
N ILE A 156 -4.73 -22.42 -6.81
CA ILE A 156 -3.73 -21.38 -7.00
C ILE A 156 -3.66 -20.50 -5.73
N MET A 157 -2.45 -20.15 -5.33
CA MET A 157 -2.17 -19.04 -4.42
C MET A 157 -2.59 -17.74 -5.10
N GLN A 158 -3.17 -16.78 -4.38
CA GLN A 158 -3.56 -15.48 -4.95
C GLN A 158 -2.62 -14.35 -4.55
N SER A 159 -1.92 -14.54 -3.44
CA SER A 159 -0.94 -13.59 -2.93
C SER A 159 -0.13 -14.25 -1.82
N PHE A 160 0.95 -13.59 -1.42
CA PHE A 160 1.75 -13.96 -0.25
C PHE A 160 2.22 -12.71 0.49
N ASP A 161 2.72 -12.90 1.71
CA ASP A 161 3.49 -11.90 2.46
C ASP A 161 4.70 -12.52 3.16
N VAL A 162 5.68 -11.69 3.52
CA VAL A 162 6.91 -12.08 4.22
C VAL A 162 7.07 -11.24 5.47
N GLU A 163 7.32 -11.87 6.60
CA GLU A 163 7.66 -11.18 7.85
C GLU A 163 9.14 -10.81 7.94
N THR A 164 9.47 -10.00 8.94
CA THR A 164 10.82 -9.60 9.31
C THR A 164 11.78 -10.74 9.63
N ASP A 165 11.27 -11.85 10.16
CA ASP A 165 12.08 -13.03 10.42
C ASP A 165 12.17 -14.00 9.22
N GLY A 166 11.53 -13.67 8.09
CA GLY A 166 11.46 -14.52 6.90
C GLY A 166 10.29 -15.51 6.88
N THR A 167 9.40 -15.50 7.88
CA THR A 167 8.16 -16.29 7.84
C THR A 167 7.31 -15.93 6.62
N LEU A 168 6.75 -16.95 5.96
CA LEU A 168 5.86 -16.78 4.81
C LEU A 168 4.39 -16.86 5.21
N TRP A 169 3.62 -16.00 4.57
CA TRP A 169 2.17 -16.00 4.61
C TRP A 169 1.64 -16.20 3.22
N TYR A 170 0.59 -17.00 3.09
CA TYR A 170 -0.04 -17.28 1.83
C TYR A 170 -1.52 -16.96 1.92
N LEU A 171 -2.06 -16.43 0.84
CA LEU A 171 -3.49 -16.30 0.64
C LEU A 171 -3.91 -17.24 -0.49
N GLN A 172 -4.82 -18.15 -0.20
CA GLN A 172 -5.24 -19.19 -1.13
C GLN A 172 -6.76 -19.24 -1.27
N LEU A 173 -7.25 -19.46 -2.49
CA LEU A 173 -8.66 -19.77 -2.74
C LEU A 173 -9.08 -21.08 -2.06
N GLY A 174 -10.37 -21.25 -1.79
CA GLY A 174 -10.92 -22.49 -1.25
C GLY A 174 -11.07 -23.63 -2.26
N GLY A 175 -10.96 -23.34 -3.56
CA GLY A 175 -11.15 -24.32 -4.63
C GLY A 175 -12.63 -24.67 -4.78
N ASN A 176 -13.02 -25.86 -4.32
CA ASN A 176 -14.43 -26.31 -4.37
C ASN A 176 -15.34 -25.57 -3.38
N ASP A 177 -14.74 -24.81 -2.45
CA ASP A 177 -15.42 -23.91 -1.53
C ASP A 177 -15.17 -22.46 -2.00
N PRO A 178 -15.84 -21.97 -3.07
CA PRO A 178 -15.54 -20.68 -3.69
C PRO A 178 -15.79 -19.49 -2.77
N GLU A 179 -16.54 -19.69 -1.69
CA GLU A 179 -16.80 -18.69 -0.66
C GLU A 179 -15.63 -18.48 0.30
N LEU A 180 -14.64 -19.38 0.32
CA LEU A 180 -13.55 -19.37 1.29
C LEU A 180 -12.24 -18.83 0.73
N LEU A 181 -11.56 -18.03 1.55
CA LEU A 181 -10.14 -17.74 1.47
C LEU A 181 -9.43 -18.35 2.68
N TYR A 182 -8.22 -18.87 2.45
CA TYR A 182 -7.34 -19.43 3.47
C TYR A 182 -6.14 -18.49 3.63
N VAL A 183 -5.95 -17.98 4.84
CA VAL A 183 -4.74 -17.24 5.23
C VAL A 183 -3.84 -18.23 5.97
N LEU A 184 -2.74 -18.64 5.33
CA LEU A 184 -1.85 -19.68 5.83
C LEU A 184 -0.53 -19.10 6.26
N ARG A 185 0.04 -19.63 7.34
CA ARG A 185 1.38 -19.26 7.84
C ARG A 185 2.32 -20.46 7.73
N GLY A 186 3.49 -20.26 7.15
CA GLY A 186 4.48 -21.32 6.93
C GLY A 186 5.91 -20.81 6.87
N ALA A 187 6.85 -21.74 6.89
CA ALA A 187 8.26 -21.46 6.59
C ALA A 187 8.52 -21.63 5.09
N PRO A 188 9.58 -21.01 4.54
CA PRO A 188 10.02 -21.29 3.17
C PRO A 188 10.24 -22.78 2.95
N ASN A 189 9.82 -23.29 1.79
CA ASN A 189 9.92 -24.71 1.40
C ASN A 189 9.12 -25.69 2.28
N GLU A 190 8.23 -25.20 3.16
CA GLU A 190 7.39 -26.03 4.01
C GLU A 190 5.90 -25.76 3.77
N SER A 191 5.10 -26.83 3.70
CA SER A 191 3.64 -26.70 3.68
C SER A 191 3.14 -26.07 5.00
N PRO A 192 2.33 -25.01 4.94
CA PRO A 192 1.73 -24.41 6.13
C PRO A 192 0.94 -25.42 6.96
N LYS A 193 1.10 -25.35 8.29
CA LYS A 193 0.42 -26.27 9.22
C LYS A 193 -0.90 -25.71 9.74
N ASP A 194 -1.01 -24.39 9.81
CA ASP A 194 -2.15 -23.68 10.39
C ASP A 194 -2.66 -22.59 9.45
N TYR A 195 -3.97 -22.33 9.53
CA TYR A 195 -4.65 -21.37 8.68
C TYR A 195 -5.86 -20.76 9.38
N MET A 196 -6.21 -19.55 8.95
CA MET A 196 -7.47 -18.86 9.25
C MET A 196 -8.37 -18.90 8.02
N MET A 197 -9.68 -19.12 8.19
CA MET A 197 -10.65 -19.14 7.10
C MET A 197 -11.51 -17.88 7.09
N LEU A 198 -11.59 -17.25 5.93
CA LEU A 198 -12.40 -16.06 5.68
C LEU A 198 -13.47 -16.40 4.65
N ARG A 199 -14.74 -16.17 4.99
CA ARG A 199 -15.89 -16.50 4.14
C ARG A 199 -16.55 -15.23 3.58
N TRP A 200 -16.74 -15.18 2.27
CA TRP A 200 -17.33 -14.05 1.53
C TRP A 200 -16.50 -12.75 1.58
N PHE A 201 -15.17 -12.86 1.62
CA PHE A 201 -14.25 -11.72 1.65
C PHE A 201 -13.92 -11.16 0.25
N GLY A 202 -14.11 -11.95 -0.80
CA GLY A 202 -13.81 -11.59 -2.19
C GLY A 202 -12.79 -12.56 -2.79
N HIS A 203 -12.01 -12.06 -3.75
CA HIS A 203 -11.09 -12.91 -4.53
C HIS A 203 -9.74 -13.15 -3.84
N GLY A 204 -9.28 -12.17 -3.04
CA GLY A 204 -8.00 -12.29 -2.34
C GLY A 204 -6.76 -11.96 -3.17
N THR A 205 -6.87 -11.15 -4.23
CA THR A 205 -5.74 -10.77 -5.12
C THR A 205 -4.57 -10.08 -4.39
N ASN A 206 -4.82 -9.45 -3.24
CA ASN A 206 -3.77 -8.83 -2.44
C ASN A 206 -4.17 -8.83 -0.96
N PHE A 207 -3.19 -8.98 -0.10
CA PHE A 207 -3.29 -8.78 1.34
C PHE A 207 -1.93 -8.35 1.89
N ALA A 208 -1.92 -7.87 3.12
CA ALA A 208 -0.71 -7.55 3.86
C ALA A 208 -0.77 -8.07 5.29
N VAL A 209 0.40 -8.39 5.84
CA VAL A 209 0.62 -8.82 7.22
C VAL A 209 1.30 -7.69 7.98
N GLU A 210 0.63 -7.25 9.03
CA GLU A 210 1.15 -6.25 9.96
C GLU A 210 1.72 -6.96 11.20
N GLU A 211 2.97 -6.63 11.53
CA GLU A 211 3.64 -7.11 12.72
C GLU A 211 3.43 -6.14 13.89
N GLN A 212 2.80 -6.61 14.98
CA GLN A 212 2.69 -5.86 16.23
C GLN A 212 3.23 -6.69 17.40
N GLY A 213 4.55 -6.61 17.64
CA GLY A 213 5.21 -7.47 18.60
C GLY A 213 5.04 -8.95 18.21
N ALA A 214 4.44 -9.76 19.09
CA ALA A 214 4.11 -11.16 18.78
C ALA A 214 2.79 -11.34 18.03
N GLU A 215 1.99 -10.29 17.91
CA GLU A 215 0.69 -10.33 17.25
C GLU A 215 0.82 -10.05 15.76
N ARG A 216 -0.12 -10.60 15.00
CA ARG A 216 -0.18 -10.45 13.54
C ARG A 216 -1.57 -10.00 13.15
N TYR A 217 -1.64 -8.95 12.34
CA TYR A 217 -2.90 -8.46 11.78
C TYR A 217 -2.89 -8.61 10.26
N ILE A 218 -4.00 -9.09 9.72
CA ILE A 218 -4.20 -9.40 8.31
C ILE A 218 -5.05 -8.30 7.68
N TRP A 219 -4.45 -7.53 6.78
CA TRP A 219 -5.13 -6.52 5.97
C TRP A 219 -5.58 -7.15 4.67
N ILE A 220 -6.89 -7.22 4.44
CA ILE A 220 -7.45 -7.89 3.26
C ILE A 220 -8.76 -7.26 2.82
N GLY A 221 -9.09 -7.35 1.53
CA GLY A 221 -10.42 -7.00 1.03
C GLY A 221 -11.50 -7.81 1.75
N SER A 222 -12.63 -7.18 2.05
CA SER A 222 -13.76 -7.72 2.79
C SER A 222 -15.09 -7.23 2.21
N ASN A 223 -16.18 -7.87 2.62
CA ASN A 223 -17.53 -7.66 2.12
C ASN A 223 -17.57 -7.90 0.59
N GLY A 224 -17.15 -9.11 0.21
CA GLY A 224 -17.11 -9.59 -1.18
C GLY A 224 -18.49 -9.83 -1.77
N ASN A 225 -18.54 -9.78 -3.10
CA ASN A 225 -19.72 -10.05 -3.91
C ASN A 225 -19.56 -11.39 -4.63
N LYS A 226 -20.58 -12.24 -4.53
CA LYS A 226 -20.75 -13.45 -5.33
C LYS A 226 -21.09 -13.07 -6.76
N LEU A 227 -20.30 -13.59 -7.70
CA LEU A 227 -20.50 -13.42 -9.13
C LEU A 227 -21.45 -14.48 -9.69
N SER A 228 -21.85 -14.31 -10.95
CA SER A 228 -22.77 -15.25 -11.62
C SER A 228 -22.20 -16.65 -11.82
N ASP A 229 -20.88 -16.80 -11.81
CA ASP A 229 -20.18 -18.08 -11.88
C ASP A 229 -20.00 -18.75 -10.48
N GLY A 230 -20.50 -18.11 -9.43
CA GLY A 230 -20.41 -18.58 -8.04
C GLY A 230 -19.11 -18.18 -7.32
N SER A 231 -18.12 -17.61 -8.02
CA SER A 231 -16.91 -17.09 -7.40
C SER A 231 -17.18 -15.82 -6.59
N TYR A 232 -16.25 -15.45 -5.71
CA TYR A 232 -16.33 -14.22 -4.92
C TYR A 232 -15.25 -13.23 -5.36
N SER A 233 -15.64 -11.97 -5.54
CA SER A 233 -14.76 -10.87 -5.94
C SER A 233 -15.36 -9.51 -5.50
N GLN A 234 -14.90 -8.39 -6.03
CA GLN A 234 -15.53 -7.06 -5.90
C GLN A 234 -15.78 -6.64 -4.44
N SER A 235 -14.79 -6.82 -3.57
CA SER A 235 -14.82 -6.42 -2.15
C SER A 235 -15.19 -4.94 -1.98
N ASN A 236 -16.07 -4.63 -1.02
CA ASN A 236 -16.55 -3.27 -0.75
C ASN A 236 -15.67 -2.50 0.25
N THR A 237 -14.87 -3.21 1.03
CA THR A 237 -14.15 -2.68 2.19
C THR A 237 -12.83 -3.39 2.34
N VAL A 238 -11.95 -2.87 3.19
CA VAL A 238 -10.76 -3.58 3.68
C VAL A 238 -10.96 -3.88 5.16
N SER A 239 -10.62 -5.08 5.61
CA SER A 239 -10.58 -5.45 7.03
C SER A 239 -9.15 -5.59 7.50
N ARG A 240 -8.90 -5.20 8.75
CA ARG A 240 -7.68 -5.49 9.52
C ARG A 240 -8.03 -6.48 10.63
N LEU A 241 -7.62 -7.73 10.46
CA LEU A 241 -8.04 -8.85 11.29
C LEU A 241 -6.90 -9.34 12.17
N LYS A 242 -7.13 -9.48 13.48
CA LYS A 242 -6.18 -10.24 14.31
C LYS A 242 -6.13 -11.70 13.81
N TYR A 243 -4.95 -12.19 13.45
CA TYR A 243 -4.78 -13.57 12.98
C TYR A 243 -5.10 -14.55 14.09
N SER A 244 -5.97 -15.52 13.80
CA SER A 244 -6.37 -16.58 14.73
C SER A 244 -6.56 -17.88 13.94
N PRO A 245 -5.60 -18.82 13.99
CA PRO A 245 -5.70 -20.07 13.24
C PRO A 245 -6.63 -21.06 13.95
N ASP A 246 -7.93 -20.93 13.70
CA ASP A 246 -8.93 -21.91 14.13
C ASP A 246 -9.58 -22.55 12.90
N LYS A 247 -9.23 -23.81 12.64
CA LYS A 247 -9.70 -24.59 11.49
C LYS A 247 -11.19 -24.90 11.53
N ASN A 248 -11.87 -24.65 12.65
CA ASN A 248 -13.31 -24.84 12.80
C ASN A 248 -14.09 -23.52 12.72
N ARG A 249 -13.39 -22.38 12.67
CA ARG A 249 -14.01 -21.06 12.64
C ARG A 249 -13.82 -20.40 11.27
N LYS A 250 -14.94 -19.99 10.69
CA LYS A 250 -14.99 -19.12 9.52
C LYS A 250 -15.36 -17.71 10.00
N LEU A 251 -14.65 -16.70 9.53
CA LEU A 251 -15.05 -15.31 9.72
C LEU A 251 -15.84 -14.85 8.49
N ASP A 252 -17.07 -14.39 8.69
CA ASP A 252 -17.95 -14.02 7.58
C ASP A 252 -17.86 -12.52 7.28
N LEU A 253 -17.78 -12.19 5.99
CA LEU A 253 -17.92 -10.85 5.41
C LEU A 253 -16.82 -9.86 5.79
N CYS A 254 -16.62 -9.56 7.07
CA CYS A 254 -15.62 -8.62 7.57
C CYS A 254 -15.33 -8.90 9.05
N GLY A 255 -14.35 -8.21 9.62
CA GLY A 255 -14.09 -8.24 11.06
C GLY A 255 -12.96 -7.29 11.44
N GLY A 256 -12.66 -7.23 12.74
CA GLY A 256 -11.68 -6.28 13.27
C GLY A 256 -12.02 -4.85 12.85
N ASP A 257 -11.00 -4.06 12.54
CA ASP A 257 -11.18 -2.71 11.99
C ASP A 257 -11.56 -2.82 10.50
N THR A 258 -12.63 -2.14 10.09
CA THR A 258 -13.10 -2.17 8.70
C THR A 258 -13.02 -0.78 8.08
N PHE A 259 -12.43 -0.66 6.90
CA PHE A 259 -12.16 0.59 6.19
C PHE A 259 -12.98 0.67 4.91
N PHE A 260 -13.58 1.83 4.66
CA PHE A 260 -14.47 2.08 3.54
C PHE A 260 -14.03 3.33 2.78
N ILE A 261 -14.19 3.30 1.45
CA ILE A 261 -14.02 4.46 0.58
C ILE A 261 -15.27 4.55 -0.30
N LYS A 262 -15.96 5.68 -0.23
CA LYS A 262 -17.20 5.90 -0.97
C LYS A 262 -16.95 5.79 -2.48
N ASP A 263 -17.90 5.16 -3.18
CA ASP A 263 -17.87 4.97 -4.63
C ASP A 263 -16.67 4.17 -5.16
N LYS A 264 -15.93 3.48 -4.29
CA LYS A 264 -14.84 2.55 -4.63
C LYS A 264 -15.21 1.12 -4.22
N TRP A 265 -14.84 0.16 -5.05
CA TRP A 265 -15.04 -1.28 -4.79
C TRP A 265 -13.99 -2.10 -5.54
N ASN A 266 -14.03 -3.41 -5.33
CA ASN A 266 -12.93 -4.31 -5.65
C ASN A 266 -11.62 -3.81 -5.03
N VAL A 267 -11.69 -3.55 -3.73
CA VAL A 267 -10.59 -2.90 -2.99
C VAL A 267 -9.62 -3.90 -2.40
N HIS A 268 -8.33 -3.57 -2.46
CA HIS A 268 -7.25 -4.40 -1.91
C HIS A 268 -6.19 -3.51 -1.22
N PRO A 269 -5.67 -3.92 -0.06
CA PRO A 269 -4.70 -3.11 0.68
C PRO A 269 -3.25 -3.52 0.39
N ALA A 270 -2.35 -2.58 0.68
CA ALA A 270 -0.94 -2.79 1.00
C ALA A 270 -0.57 -1.78 2.11
N ILE A 271 0.37 -2.14 2.98
CA ILE A 271 0.79 -1.29 4.11
C ILE A 271 2.30 -1.21 4.18
N ASP A 272 2.79 -0.08 4.66
CA ASP A 272 4.18 0.11 5.07
C ASP A 272 4.18 0.80 6.44
N THR A 273 4.28 -0.02 7.48
CA THR A 273 4.13 0.40 8.88
C THR A 273 5.28 1.28 9.36
N ASP A 274 6.49 1.03 8.86
CA ASP A 274 7.71 1.78 9.23
C ASP A 274 7.64 3.23 8.75
N ASN A 275 6.78 3.46 7.76
CA ASN A 275 6.66 4.70 6.99
C ASN A 275 5.29 5.35 7.09
N ASP A 276 4.41 4.78 7.91
CA ASP A 276 3.05 5.22 8.17
C ASP A 276 2.17 5.30 6.89
N ILE A 277 2.25 4.32 6.00
CA ILE A 277 1.50 4.31 4.73
C ILE A 277 0.48 3.18 4.71
N LEU A 278 -0.74 3.52 4.34
CA LEU A 278 -1.77 2.61 3.85
C LEU A 278 -2.05 2.95 2.39
N CYS A 279 -1.91 1.99 1.47
CA CYS A 279 -2.39 2.14 0.11
C CYS A 279 -3.56 1.20 -0.13
N ILE A 280 -4.66 1.73 -0.65
CA ILE A 280 -5.81 0.94 -1.09
C ILE A 280 -5.95 1.12 -2.59
N THR A 281 -5.85 0.02 -3.33
CA THR A 281 -6.29 0.00 -4.72
C THR A 281 -7.77 -0.25 -4.80
N ALA A 282 -8.44 0.35 -5.78
CA ALA A 282 -9.81 0.05 -6.18
C ALA A 282 -9.84 -0.14 -7.69
N SER A 283 -10.73 -0.97 -8.21
CA SER A 283 -10.79 -1.17 -9.66
C SER A 283 -12.20 -1.31 -10.19
N THR A 284 -12.42 -0.76 -11.37
CA THR A 284 -13.64 -0.95 -12.15
C THR A 284 -13.25 -1.32 -13.59
N THR A 285 -14.23 -1.50 -14.48
CA THR A 285 -13.93 -1.84 -15.88
C THR A 285 -13.04 -0.77 -16.51
N GLY A 286 -11.83 -1.15 -16.92
CA GLY A 286 -10.90 -0.29 -17.67
C GLY A 286 -10.04 0.67 -16.84
N VAL A 287 -10.19 0.69 -15.50
CA VAL A 287 -9.39 1.57 -14.63
C VAL A 287 -9.07 0.94 -13.27
N ARG A 288 -7.91 1.28 -12.73
CA ARG A 288 -7.46 0.95 -11.37
C ARG A 288 -6.93 2.19 -10.67
N ASP A 289 -7.53 2.52 -9.54
CA ASP A 289 -7.10 3.62 -8.67
C ASP A 289 -6.13 3.10 -7.61
N PHE A 290 -5.22 3.97 -7.18
CA PHE A 290 -4.36 3.78 -6.02
C PHE A 290 -4.48 5.02 -5.15
N ILE A 291 -4.84 4.82 -3.88
CA ILE A 291 -5.11 5.91 -2.94
C ILE A 291 -4.27 5.67 -1.69
N PHE A 292 -3.42 6.63 -1.35
CA PHE A 292 -2.47 6.55 -0.25
C PHE A 292 -2.98 7.38 0.92
N TYR A 293 -2.95 6.83 2.12
CA TYR A 293 -3.32 7.47 3.37
C TYR A 293 -2.17 7.34 4.36
N ARG A 294 -2.13 8.22 5.36
CA ARG A 294 -1.40 7.91 6.59
C ARG A 294 -2.08 6.72 7.27
N LEU A 295 -1.31 5.69 7.59
CA LEU A 295 -1.84 4.48 8.23
C LEU A 295 -2.42 4.81 9.61
N SER A 296 -1.72 5.66 10.37
CA SER A 296 -2.13 6.18 11.67
C SER A 296 -3.45 6.96 11.59
N ASP A 297 -3.60 7.86 10.62
CA ASP A 297 -4.84 8.62 10.40
C ASP A 297 -6.01 7.69 10.03
N ALA A 298 -5.77 6.70 9.17
CA ALA A 298 -6.77 5.71 8.81
C ALA A 298 -7.25 4.91 10.04
N LEU A 299 -6.32 4.44 10.88
CA LEU A 299 -6.62 3.74 12.14
C LEU A 299 -7.33 4.63 13.18
N ALA A 300 -6.98 5.92 13.23
CA ALA A 300 -7.56 6.88 14.17
C ALA A 300 -8.92 7.46 13.72
N THR A 301 -9.29 7.28 12.46
CA THR A 301 -10.57 7.74 11.90
C THR A 301 -11.73 7.17 12.74
N PRO A 302 -12.69 7.96 13.26
CA PRO A 302 -13.79 7.39 14.03
C PRO A 302 -14.68 6.47 13.19
N LEU A 303 -15.23 5.42 13.83
CA LEU A 303 -16.25 4.58 13.19
C LEU A 303 -17.49 5.41 12.85
N SER A 304 -18.02 5.21 11.65
CA SER A 304 -19.28 5.80 11.21
C SER A 304 -20.11 4.79 10.43
N LYS A 305 -21.41 5.07 10.30
CA LYS A 305 -22.32 4.24 9.50
C LYS A 305 -22.12 4.53 8.02
N VAL A 306 -21.63 3.54 7.29
CA VAL A 306 -21.44 3.60 5.84
C VAL A 306 -22.39 2.64 5.14
N THR A 307 -22.85 3.02 3.95
CA THR A 307 -23.71 2.18 3.11
C THR A 307 -22.87 1.55 2.02
N LEU A 308 -22.80 0.22 2.03
CA LEU A 308 -22.05 -0.56 1.03
C LEU A 308 -22.79 -0.58 -0.31
N ARG A 309 -22.08 -0.89 -1.39
CA ARG A 309 -22.72 -1.25 -2.65
C ARG A 309 -23.52 -2.54 -2.45
N THR A 310 -24.62 -2.69 -3.19
CA THR A 310 -25.39 -3.94 -3.21
C THR A 310 -24.48 -5.11 -3.55
N GLN A 311 -24.52 -6.14 -2.72
CA GLN A 311 -23.73 -7.35 -2.85
C GLN A 311 -24.61 -8.58 -2.71
N THR A 312 -24.24 -9.63 -3.43
CA THR A 312 -24.79 -10.98 -3.28
C THR A 312 -23.81 -11.82 -2.50
N TYR A 313 -24.28 -12.62 -1.55
CA TYR A 313 -23.47 -13.58 -0.80
C TYR A 313 -24.36 -14.70 -0.24
N GLY A 314 -23.76 -15.82 0.16
CA GLY A 314 -24.49 -17.00 0.62
C GLY A 314 -24.99 -17.91 -0.50
N GLY A 315 -25.69 -18.96 -0.09
CA GLY A 315 -26.25 -20.01 -0.94
C GLY A 315 -25.40 -21.27 -1.03
N GLU A 316 -24.29 -21.34 -0.29
CA GLU A 316 -23.40 -22.51 -0.26
C GLU A 316 -23.93 -23.64 0.65
N ASP A 317 -24.68 -23.28 1.70
CA ASP A 317 -25.27 -24.24 2.65
C ASP A 317 -26.68 -23.79 3.10
N ALA A 318 -27.42 -24.72 3.73
CA ALA A 318 -28.80 -24.47 4.16
C ALA A 318 -28.92 -23.39 5.25
N ASP A 319 -27.87 -23.21 6.06
CA ASP A 319 -27.83 -22.24 7.15
C ASP A 319 -27.46 -20.84 6.67
N SER A 320 -26.94 -20.73 5.44
CA SER A 320 -26.47 -19.50 4.81
C SER A 320 -27.21 -19.24 3.50
N PRO A 321 -28.53 -18.96 3.50
CA PRO A 321 -29.28 -18.73 2.27
C PRO A 321 -28.72 -17.54 1.49
N GLN A 322 -28.78 -17.60 0.15
CA GLN A 322 -28.30 -16.52 -0.69
C GLN A 322 -29.12 -15.24 -0.45
N LYS A 323 -28.41 -14.13 -0.26
CA LYS A 323 -28.98 -12.79 -0.09
C LYS A 323 -28.37 -11.86 -1.11
N THR A 324 -29.19 -10.94 -1.63
CA THR A 324 -28.74 -9.79 -2.41
C THR A 324 -29.30 -8.55 -1.74
N GLU A 325 -28.42 -7.74 -1.14
CA GLU A 325 -28.85 -6.63 -0.31
C GLU A 325 -27.82 -5.50 -0.26
N THR A 326 -28.32 -4.32 0.11
CA THR A 326 -27.53 -3.16 0.49
C THR A 326 -27.45 -3.13 2.00
N ARG A 327 -26.24 -3.16 2.57
CA ARG A 327 -26.03 -3.18 4.01
C ARG A 327 -25.43 -1.86 4.49
N THR A 328 -25.84 -1.43 5.67
CA THR A 328 -25.17 -0.37 6.42
C THR A 328 -24.35 -1.02 7.53
N ILE A 329 -23.06 -0.70 7.59
CA ILE A 329 -22.13 -1.23 8.59
C ILE A 329 -21.41 -0.07 9.30
N GLU A 330 -20.78 -0.36 10.43
CA GLU A 330 -19.81 0.56 11.05
C GLU A 330 -18.43 0.32 10.44
N ALA A 331 -17.79 1.39 9.96
CA ALA A 331 -16.46 1.36 9.37
C ALA A 331 -15.74 2.70 9.55
N HIS A 332 -14.41 2.67 9.46
CA HIS A 332 -13.56 3.84 9.25
C HIS A 332 -13.81 4.37 7.82
N ASP A 333 -14.55 5.46 7.68
CA ASP A 333 -14.82 6.07 6.37
C ASP A 333 -13.64 6.93 5.94
N LEU A 334 -12.75 6.35 5.14
CA LEU A 334 -11.55 7.02 4.65
C LEU A 334 -11.86 8.11 3.62
N THR A 335 -13.11 8.23 3.16
CA THR A 335 -13.57 9.39 2.36
C THR A 335 -13.53 10.68 3.16
N SER A 336 -13.56 10.58 4.50
CA SER A 336 -13.55 11.73 5.41
C SER A 336 -12.16 12.30 5.69
N ILE A 337 -11.09 11.60 5.30
CA ILE A 337 -9.71 12.04 5.50
C ILE A 337 -9.03 12.32 4.17
N ALA A 338 -8.08 13.26 4.19
CA ALA A 338 -7.36 13.64 2.99
C ALA A 338 -6.24 12.61 2.68
N PRO A 339 -6.16 12.10 1.44
CA PRO A 339 -5.10 11.18 1.05
C PRO A 339 -3.75 11.91 0.96
N LEU A 340 -2.66 11.16 1.17
CA LEU A 340 -1.29 11.58 0.89
C LEU A 340 -1.05 11.84 -0.60
N GLY A 341 -1.71 11.03 -1.43
CA GLY A 341 -1.64 11.07 -2.88
C GLY A 341 -2.59 10.05 -3.49
N SER A 342 -2.89 10.21 -4.76
CA SER A 342 -3.63 9.22 -5.53
C SER A 342 -3.33 9.35 -7.02
N PHE A 343 -3.50 8.25 -7.73
CA PHE A 343 -3.44 8.21 -9.18
C PHE A 343 -4.30 7.08 -9.73
N THR A 344 -4.60 7.15 -11.03
CA THR A 344 -5.39 6.16 -11.75
C THR A 344 -4.59 5.61 -12.91
N ILE A 345 -4.56 4.29 -13.04
CA ILE A 345 -4.03 3.58 -14.20
C ILE A 345 -5.22 3.16 -15.08
N SER A 346 -5.25 3.64 -16.32
CA SER A 346 -6.13 3.10 -17.37
C SER A 346 -5.67 1.70 -17.78
N VAL A 347 -6.57 0.89 -18.35
CA VAL A 347 -6.26 -0.45 -18.85
C VAL A 347 -6.60 -0.53 -20.35
N PRO A 348 -5.61 -0.52 -21.28
CA PRO A 348 -4.18 -0.38 -21.02
C PRO A 348 -3.78 1.04 -20.57
N GLY A 349 -2.69 1.11 -19.81
CA GLY A 349 -2.13 2.34 -19.25
C GLY A 349 -1.08 2.98 -20.16
N LYS A 350 -0.62 4.16 -19.75
CA LYS A 350 0.51 4.85 -20.40
C LYS A 350 1.79 4.02 -20.28
N ASP A 351 2.71 4.16 -21.23
CA ASP A 351 4.03 3.51 -21.21
C ASP A 351 3.96 1.97 -21.10
N ASN A 352 2.90 1.39 -21.68
CA ASN A 352 2.60 -0.04 -21.67
C ASN A 352 2.31 -0.61 -20.27
N LEU A 353 1.97 0.20 -19.28
CA LEU A 353 1.53 -0.30 -17.98
C LEU A 353 0.15 -0.98 -18.08
N SER A 354 -0.12 -2.01 -17.28
CA SER A 354 -1.42 -2.71 -17.26
C SER A 354 -1.82 -3.30 -18.62
N GLN A 355 -0.87 -3.90 -19.34
CA GLN A 355 -1.12 -4.66 -20.58
C GLN A 355 -1.56 -6.10 -20.30
N TYR A 356 -1.23 -6.61 -19.11
CA TYR A 356 -1.58 -7.94 -18.65
C TYR A 356 -2.48 -7.86 -17.42
N ASP A 357 -3.00 -9.00 -17.00
CA ASP A 357 -3.80 -9.10 -15.79
C ASP A 357 -3.00 -8.62 -14.58
N PHE A 358 -3.66 -7.89 -13.68
CA PHE A 358 -3.08 -7.40 -12.43
C PHE A 358 -2.92 -8.55 -11.45
N GLN A 359 -1.69 -8.79 -10.99
CA GLN A 359 -1.33 -9.94 -10.16
C GLN A 359 -0.93 -9.54 -8.74
N GLY A 360 -1.01 -8.26 -8.40
CA GLY A 360 -0.77 -7.75 -7.06
C GLY A 360 -0.01 -6.45 -7.07
N PHE A 361 0.13 -5.90 -5.87
CA PHE A 361 0.99 -4.75 -5.63
C PHE A 361 1.49 -4.76 -4.21
N ASP A 362 2.54 -4.00 -3.96
CA ASP A 362 2.92 -3.63 -2.62
C ASP A 362 3.34 -2.18 -2.56
N VAL A 363 3.42 -1.64 -1.35
CA VAL A 363 3.98 -0.31 -1.11
C VAL A 363 5.09 -0.41 -0.09
N GLN A 364 6.20 0.23 -0.40
CA GLN A 364 7.24 0.49 0.57
C GLN A 364 7.89 1.81 0.20
N ASP A 365 8.25 2.61 1.20
CA ASP A 365 9.10 3.77 0.98
C ASP A 365 8.46 4.82 0.04
N GLY A 366 7.13 4.96 0.11
CA GLY A 366 6.38 5.90 -0.74
C GLY A 366 6.37 5.51 -2.22
N LEU A 367 6.85 4.30 -2.53
CA LEU A 367 6.81 3.70 -3.85
C LEU A 367 5.75 2.62 -3.89
N LEU A 368 5.18 2.45 -5.08
CA LEU A 368 4.25 1.39 -5.40
C LEU A 368 4.91 0.42 -6.37
N TYR A 369 4.96 -0.85 -5.99
CA TYR A 369 5.48 -1.95 -6.79
C TYR A 369 4.29 -2.63 -7.46
N PHE A 370 4.06 -2.32 -8.73
CA PHE A 370 2.96 -2.85 -9.52
C PHE A 370 3.39 -4.14 -10.22
N TYR A 371 2.59 -5.21 -10.07
CA TYR A 371 2.88 -6.52 -10.66
C TYR A 371 1.74 -6.98 -11.58
N GLU A 372 2.10 -7.33 -12.81
CA GLU A 372 1.17 -7.85 -13.81
C GLU A 372 1.77 -9.06 -14.53
N GLY A 373 0.93 -9.92 -15.06
CA GLY A 373 1.39 -11.09 -15.81
C GLY A 373 0.27 -12.04 -16.21
N GLU A 374 0.63 -13.03 -17.03
CA GLU A 374 -0.25 -14.09 -17.50
C GLU A 374 0.48 -15.43 -17.52
N ALA A 375 -0.28 -16.52 -17.35
CA ALA A 375 0.24 -17.89 -17.38
C ALA A 375 0.25 -18.50 -18.80
N ALA A 376 1.02 -19.58 -18.97
CA ALA A 376 1.07 -20.36 -20.21
C ALA A 376 -0.32 -20.87 -20.62
N GLY A 377 -0.76 -20.51 -21.84
CA GLY A 377 -2.09 -20.86 -22.40
C GLY A 377 -2.83 -19.68 -23.03
N LYS A 378 -2.36 -18.46 -22.78
CA LYS A 378 -2.60 -17.25 -23.57
C LYS A 378 -1.24 -16.79 -24.13
N GLN A 379 -1.21 -16.10 -25.27
CA GLN A 379 0.03 -15.69 -25.94
C GLN A 379 0.48 -14.31 -25.43
N PRO A 380 1.79 -14.04 -25.23
CA PRO A 380 2.94 -14.96 -25.30
C PRO A 380 3.04 -15.88 -24.06
N LYS A 381 3.94 -16.89 -24.07
CA LYS A 381 4.25 -17.81 -22.93
C LYS A 381 4.27 -17.07 -21.56
N SER A 382 4.14 -17.80 -20.44
CA SER A 382 4.21 -17.25 -19.07
C SER A 382 5.07 -16.01 -18.97
N ILE A 383 4.46 -14.89 -18.63
CA ILE A 383 5.09 -13.57 -18.69
C ILE A 383 4.66 -12.75 -17.48
N ALA A 384 5.59 -11.99 -16.93
CA ALA A 384 5.32 -11.13 -15.80
C ALA A 384 6.18 -9.88 -15.88
N PHE A 385 5.67 -8.77 -15.35
CA PHE A 385 6.33 -7.48 -15.35
C PHE A 385 6.15 -6.78 -14.01
N VAL A 386 7.19 -6.06 -13.59
CA VAL A 386 7.15 -5.15 -12.47
C VAL A 386 7.35 -3.72 -12.98
N THR A 387 6.57 -2.79 -12.44
CA THR A 387 6.77 -1.35 -12.62
C THR A 387 6.76 -0.68 -11.25
N VAL A 388 7.69 0.24 -10.99
CA VAL A 388 7.70 0.99 -9.73
C VAL A 388 7.26 2.41 -9.98
N LEU A 389 6.28 2.89 -9.21
CA LEU A 389 5.71 4.22 -9.32
C LEU A 389 5.85 5.00 -8.02
N ASP A 390 5.92 6.32 -8.09
CA ASP A 390 5.77 7.18 -6.91
C ASP A 390 4.28 7.35 -6.53
N ILE A 391 4.01 8.00 -5.40
CA ILE A 391 2.63 8.28 -4.92
C ILE A 391 1.79 9.15 -5.87
N SER A 392 2.41 9.79 -6.86
CA SER A 392 1.74 10.61 -7.89
C SER A 392 1.52 9.83 -9.19
N GLY A 393 1.95 8.57 -9.27
CA GLY A 393 1.83 7.71 -10.44
C GLY A 393 2.91 7.93 -11.48
N ASN A 394 4.01 8.61 -11.16
CA ASN A 394 5.15 8.71 -12.07
C ASN A 394 5.97 7.42 -12.01
N ILE A 395 6.41 6.93 -13.16
CA ILE A 395 7.26 5.74 -13.26
C ILE A 395 8.67 6.09 -12.74
N VAL A 396 9.09 5.40 -11.69
CA VAL A 396 10.43 5.47 -11.08
C VAL A 396 11.33 4.37 -11.62
N VAL A 397 10.81 3.15 -11.72
CA VAL A 397 11.47 2.03 -12.43
C VAL A 397 10.59 1.66 -13.60
N PRO A 398 11.10 1.71 -14.85
CA PRO A 398 10.31 1.40 -16.03
C PRO A 398 9.79 -0.03 -15.96
N ARG A 399 8.68 -0.25 -16.66
CA ARG A 399 8.09 -1.57 -16.82
C ARG A 399 9.13 -2.58 -17.28
N THR A 400 9.44 -3.54 -16.42
CA THR A 400 10.54 -4.48 -16.58
C THR A 400 10.01 -5.90 -16.55
N GLN A 401 10.41 -6.70 -17.54
CA GLN A 401 10.04 -8.12 -17.60
C GLN A 401 10.80 -8.91 -16.54
N VAL A 402 10.12 -9.84 -15.87
CA VAL A 402 10.76 -10.81 -14.98
C VAL A 402 11.43 -11.89 -15.82
N GLY A 403 12.75 -11.78 -15.99
CA GLY A 403 13.57 -12.66 -16.84
C GLY A 403 13.67 -14.09 -16.31
N ALA A 404 13.56 -14.28 -14.99
CA ALA A 404 13.71 -15.56 -14.32
C ALA A 404 12.68 -16.61 -14.75
N ILE A 405 11.58 -16.21 -15.39
CA ILE A 405 10.54 -17.15 -15.85
C ILE A 405 10.58 -17.45 -17.36
N ASN A 406 11.56 -16.90 -18.08
CA ASN A 406 11.65 -17.07 -19.53
C ASN A 406 12.13 -18.46 -19.97
N ASP A 407 12.95 -19.12 -19.15
CA ASP A 407 13.48 -20.46 -19.45
C ASP A 407 12.73 -21.55 -18.67
N VAL A 408 11.67 -22.06 -19.30
CA VAL A 408 10.86 -23.15 -18.76
C VAL A 408 11.70 -24.41 -18.49
N ASN A 409 12.72 -24.71 -19.29
CA ASN A 409 13.52 -25.92 -19.09
C ASN A 409 14.35 -25.79 -17.82
N ALA A 410 15.00 -24.64 -17.61
CA ALA A 410 15.73 -24.36 -16.37
C ALA A 410 14.81 -24.45 -15.14
N LEU A 411 13.57 -23.96 -15.24
CA LEU A 411 12.59 -24.03 -14.15
C LEU A 411 12.11 -25.46 -13.86
N VAL A 412 11.95 -26.28 -14.90
CA VAL A 412 11.63 -27.71 -14.74
C VAL A 412 12.79 -28.45 -14.09
N GLU A 413 14.03 -28.20 -14.52
CA GLU A 413 15.24 -28.79 -13.94
C GLU A 413 15.44 -28.38 -12.47
N ALA A 414 15.13 -27.14 -12.14
CA ALA A 414 15.16 -26.61 -10.77
C ALA A 414 13.97 -27.05 -9.89
N GLY A 415 13.02 -27.81 -10.46
CA GLY A 415 11.86 -28.33 -9.75
C GLY A 415 10.84 -27.27 -9.36
N ILE A 416 10.82 -26.11 -10.02
CA ILE A 416 9.83 -25.02 -9.83
C ILE A 416 8.48 -25.38 -10.44
N CYS A 417 8.50 -26.06 -11.59
CA CYS A 417 7.32 -26.57 -12.27
C CYS A 417 7.61 -27.96 -12.87
N SER A 418 6.55 -28.68 -13.19
CA SER A 418 6.62 -30.02 -13.76
C SER A 418 6.73 -29.99 -15.28
N SER A 419 7.47 -30.92 -15.88
CA SER A 419 7.59 -31.06 -17.34
C SER A 419 6.27 -31.39 -18.03
N ASP A 420 5.33 -32.03 -17.33
CA ASP A 420 4.00 -32.39 -17.85
C ASP A 420 3.02 -31.20 -17.93
N SER A 421 3.42 -30.03 -17.39
CA SER A 421 2.57 -28.86 -17.28
C SER A 421 2.68 -27.86 -18.42
N ASN A 422 3.48 -28.17 -19.47
CA ASN A 422 3.89 -27.23 -20.52
C ASN A 422 4.53 -25.94 -19.97
N GLY A 423 5.12 -25.98 -18.78
CA GLY A 423 5.76 -24.82 -18.16
C GLY A 423 4.78 -23.79 -17.60
N TYR A 424 3.63 -24.22 -17.09
CA TYR A 424 2.67 -23.32 -16.46
C TYR A 424 3.29 -22.61 -15.25
N ILE A 425 3.41 -21.30 -15.36
CA ILE A 425 3.87 -20.40 -14.30
C ILE A 425 2.99 -19.15 -14.36
N GLU A 426 2.24 -18.89 -13.31
CA GLU A 426 1.37 -17.73 -13.17
C GLU A 426 1.93 -16.79 -12.12
N ALA A 427 1.95 -15.50 -12.42
CA ALA A 427 2.33 -14.46 -11.49
C ALA A 427 1.25 -14.32 -10.40
N GLU A 428 1.62 -14.39 -9.11
CA GLU A 428 0.66 -14.40 -7.99
C GLU A 428 1.23 -13.67 -6.77
N GLY A 429 1.10 -12.35 -6.76
CA GLY A 429 1.55 -11.47 -5.68
C GLY A 429 2.98 -10.98 -5.81
N ILE A 430 3.22 -9.83 -5.18
CA ILE A 430 4.50 -9.16 -5.04
C ILE A 430 4.57 -8.55 -3.64
N LYS A 431 5.77 -8.51 -3.05
CA LYS A 431 6.03 -7.85 -1.76
C LYS A 431 7.40 -7.23 -1.70
N MET A 432 7.50 -6.06 -1.09
CA MET A 432 8.77 -5.42 -0.77
C MET A 432 8.97 -5.48 0.75
N LYS A 433 10.04 -6.16 1.18
CA LYS A 433 10.38 -6.34 2.60
C LYS A 433 11.90 -6.34 2.77
N HIS A 434 12.41 -5.59 3.75
CA HIS A 434 13.85 -5.49 4.08
C HIS A 434 14.75 -5.22 2.88
N ASP A 435 14.39 -4.22 2.07
CA ASP A 435 15.15 -3.83 0.87
C ASP A 435 15.23 -4.93 -0.20
N ARG A 436 14.36 -5.95 -0.12
CA ARG A 436 14.26 -7.05 -1.08
C ARG A 436 12.89 -7.13 -1.70
N LEU A 437 12.87 -7.42 -3.00
CA LEU A 437 11.65 -7.63 -3.74
C LEU A 437 11.35 -9.13 -3.82
N TYR A 438 10.22 -9.53 -3.29
CA TYR A 438 9.71 -10.89 -3.38
C TYR A 438 8.63 -10.96 -4.45
N ILE A 439 8.70 -11.96 -5.32
CA ILE A 439 7.74 -12.18 -6.39
C ILE A 439 7.20 -13.61 -6.32
N GLY A 440 5.87 -13.73 -6.30
CA GLY A 440 5.17 -14.98 -6.14
C GLY A 440 4.78 -15.59 -7.49
N PHE A 441 4.83 -16.91 -7.56
CA PHE A 441 4.38 -17.68 -8.71
C PHE A 441 3.58 -18.92 -8.31
N ALA A 442 2.45 -19.14 -8.97
CA ALA A 442 1.77 -20.42 -8.94
C ALA A 442 2.17 -21.29 -10.12
N THR A 443 2.52 -22.54 -9.85
CA THR A 443 2.95 -23.50 -10.87
C THR A 443 2.19 -24.81 -10.76
N HIS A 444 2.36 -25.66 -11.77
CA HIS A 444 1.93 -27.05 -11.74
C HIS A 444 3.09 -27.98 -11.39
N GLY A 445 2.88 -28.82 -10.38
CA GLY A 445 3.68 -29.99 -10.07
C GLY A 445 3.11 -31.29 -10.65
N PRO A 446 3.81 -32.42 -10.45
CA PRO A 446 3.38 -33.73 -10.95
C PRO A 446 1.97 -34.10 -10.51
N GLY A 447 1.18 -34.61 -11.45
CA GLY A 447 -0.21 -34.98 -11.20
C GLY A 447 -1.14 -33.78 -11.05
N ALA A 448 -0.84 -32.67 -11.74
CA ALA A 448 -1.61 -31.42 -11.71
C ALA A 448 -1.78 -30.82 -10.31
N LYS A 449 -0.77 -31.00 -9.45
CA LYS A 449 -0.71 -30.32 -8.15
C LYS A 449 -0.43 -28.84 -8.37
N ARG A 450 -1.12 -27.97 -7.65
CA ARG A 450 -0.83 -26.52 -7.64
C ARG A 450 0.21 -26.24 -6.57
N TRP A 451 1.29 -25.58 -6.96
CA TRP A 451 2.41 -25.24 -6.09
C TRP A 451 2.59 -23.72 -6.02
N ALA A 452 3.01 -23.24 -4.86
CA ALA A 452 3.44 -21.87 -4.64
C ALA A 452 4.97 -21.80 -4.64
N ASN A 453 5.51 -20.80 -5.34
CA ASN A 453 6.92 -20.46 -5.38
C ASN A 453 7.08 -18.98 -5.05
N VAL A 454 8.18 -18.62 -4.41
CA VAL A 454 8.54 -17.23 -4.13
C VAL A 454 9.99 -17.03 -4.53
N PHE A 455 10.24 -16.06 -5.40
CA PHE A 455 11.58 -15.59 -5.77
C PHE A 455 11.90 -14.31 -5.01
N ARG A 456 13.17 -14.07 -4.72
CA ARG A 456 13.68 -12.88 -4.01
C ARG A 456 14.81 -12.24 -4.81
N TYR A 457 14.64 -10.96 -5.13
CA TYR A 457 15.60 -10.08 -5.78
C TYR A 457 16.25 -9.20 -4.70
#